data_AF-A0A0D0BQP5-F1
#
_entry.id   AF-A0A0D0BQP5-F1
#
_cell.length_a   1.000
_cell.length_b   1.000
_cell.length_c   1.000
_cell.angle_alpha   90.00
_cell.angle_beta   90.00
_cell.angle_gamma   90.00
#
_symmetry.space_group_name_H-M   'P 1'
#
loop_
_entity.id
_entity.type
_entity.pdbx_description
1 polymer ?
#
loop_
_entity_poly.entity_id
_entity_poly.type
_entity_poly.pdbx_seq_one_letter_code
_entity_poly.pdbx_strand_id
1 'polypeptide(L)'
;MNTLISVFYLGLIGLVTALSSSLVTMQDGPISTSCLSLRNSCNATTVDLNNFYNYASCFLLTACSSGVENPAQVLIASQAPATQPRLTESVFYAMSNGNSYMTQQNYIDAYYIQIAITPGGSFPDDVAYLIDEWLTIAAWTGSCATGNISYANLADWLEYSSIPGVCPTVASCNATIAASTLPCVPQPITDNGSCAEMAAQCQIWVSQGLFQNEYCVLASFCYAWSSTDVLLKYEYPINITPTPNTSQQARLSEAVFYNMTGGAALMTQQNAIDAYYEGLTGIWIPLVGPSGTVTAQRTKRDGPYPTSTDYVIEFWGLISAWTGFCDTRAIPYASLADYLSYAATSGYHPTC
;
A
#
# COMPACT_ATOMS: atom_id res chain seq x y z
N MET A 1 65.04 52.81 33.14
CA MET A 1 63.70 52.68 33.78
C MET A 1 62.64 53.04 32.76
N ASN A 2 61.52 52.33 32.80
CA ASN A 2 60.33 52.38 31.93
C ASN A 2 60.31 51.46 30.69
N THR A 3 59.83 50.24 30.95
CA THR A 3 58.72 49.51 30.33
C THR A 3 58.28 49.84 28.90
N LEU A 4 58.19 48.79 28.07
CA LEU A 4 57.13 48.63 27.06
C LEU A 4 56.68 47.15 27.02
N ILE A 5 55.40 46.95 27.33
CA ILE A 5 54.66 45.69 27.33
C ILE A 5 54.09 45.50 25.91
N SER A 6 54.34 44.35 25.29
CA SER A 6 53.70 43.95 24.02
C SER A 6 52.37 43.25 24.28
N VAL A 7 51.30 43.77 23.66
CA VAL A 7 49.98 43.15 23.57
C VAL A 7 49.84 42.59 22.16
N PHE A 8 49.69 41.26 22.03
CA PHE A 8 49.36 40.61 20.77
C PHE A 8 47.84 40.53 20.60
N TYR A 9 47.34 41.20 19.56
CA TYR A 9 45.97 41.08 19.07
C TYR A 9 45.81 39.78 18.26
N LEU A 10 44.86 38.93 18.66
CA LEU A 10 44.32 37.83 17.84
C LEU A 10 43.25 38.41 16.89
N GLY A 11 43.63 38.62 15.63
CA GLY A 11 42.69 38.95 14.55
C GLY A 11 42.04 37.68 13.99
N LEU A 12 40.71 37.61 14.10
CA LEU A 12 39.87 36.57 13.52
C LEU A 12 39.78 36.82 11.99
N ILE A 13 40.40 35.97 11.18
CA ILE A 13 40.23 35.99 9.72
C ILE A 13 39.14 34.97 9.36
N GLY A 14 37.97 35.47 8.98
CA GLY A 14 36.90 34.66 8.41
C GLY A 14 37.26 34.25 6.98
N LEU A 15 37.51 32.96 6.78
CA LEU A 15 37.62 32.36 5.45
C LEU A 15 36.21 31.91 5.04
N VAL A 16 35.59 32.64 4.10
CA VAL A 16 34.37 32.20 3.42
C VAL A 16 34.79 31.32 2.27
N THR A 17 34.82 30.01 2.48
CA THR A 17 34.90 29.06 1.37
C THR A 17 33.52 28.96 0.73
N ALA A 18 33.37 29.55 -0.45
CA ALA A 18 32.27 29.28 -1.35
C ALA A 18 32.32 27.79 -1.74
N LEU A 19 31.36 27.02 -1.24
CA LEU A 19 31.09 25.67 -1.72
C LEU A 19 30.42 25.79 -3.08
N SER A 20 31.04 25.16 -4.07
CA SER A 20 30.53 24.93 -5.41
C SER A 20 29.13 24.30 -5.35
N SER A 21 28.14 25.01 -5.85
CA SER A 21 26.79 24.52 -6.12
C SER A 21 26.84 23.49 -7.25
N SER A 22 27.13 22.24 -6.89
CA SER A 22 26.77 21.11 -7.73
C SER A 22 25.25 21.00 -7.72
N LEU A 23 24.64 21.41 -8.83
CA LEU A 23 23.28 21.05 -9.24
C LEU A 23 23.17 19.51 -9.23
N VAL A 24 22.70 18.98 -8.11
CA VAL A 24 22.08 17.67 -8.06
C VAL A 24 20.59 17.95 -8.11
N THR A 25 19.94 17.54 -9.18
CA THR A 25 18.49 17.36 -9.23
C THR A 25 18.11 16.41 -8.09
N MET A 26 17.59 16.96 -6.98
CA MET A 26 16.86 16.17 -6.03
C MET A 26 15.55 15.79 -6.71
N GLN A 27 15.46 14.53 -7.11
CA GLN A 27 14.17 13.87 -7.28
C GLN A 27 13.59 13.80 -5.87
N ASP A 28 12.60 14.65 -5.59
CA ASP A 28 12.04 14.82 -4.26
C ASP A 28 11.60 13.48 -3.68
N GLY A 29 12.08 13.22 -2.47
CA GLY A 29 11.61 12.14 -1.62
C GLY A 29 10.22 12.43 -1.04
N PRO A 30 9.76 11.61 -0.07
CA PRO A 30 8.34 11.35 0.21
C PRO A 30 7.48 12.50 0.79
N ILE A 31 8.00 13.72 0.91
CA ILE A 31 7.22 14.88 1.38
C ILE A 31 7.76 16.12 0.67
N SER A 32 7.00 16.65 -0.29
CA SER A 32 7.35 17.90 -0.99
C SER A 32 7.44 19.07 0.00
N THR A 33 8.23 20.09 -0.33
CA THR A 33 8.35 21.33 0.47
C THR A 33 6.98 22.00 0.71
N SER A 34 6.04 21.83 -0.23
CA SER A 34 4.66 22.31 -0.09
C SER A 34 3.84 21.50 0.91
N CYS A 35 4.00 20.17 0.96
CA CYS A 35 3.42 19.35 2.03
C CYS A 35 3.91 19.75 3.42
N LEU A 36 5.21 20.06 3.56
CA LEU A 36 5.76 20.55 4.83
C LEU A 36 5.13 21.89 5.24
N SER A 37 4.77 22.74 4.27
CA SER A 37 4.06 23.98 4.54
C SER A 37 2.66 23.70 5.11
N LEU A 38 1.92 22.76 4.53
CA LEU A 38 0.64 22.30 5.08
C LEU A 38 0.79 21.67 6.47
N ARG A 39 1.88 20.92 6.71
CA ARG A 39 2.20 20.38 8.03
C ARG A 39 2.38 21.47 9.07
N ASN A 40 3.11 22.53 8.75
CA ASN A 40 3.29 23.67 9.65
C ASN A 40 1.96 24.37 9.95
N SER A 41 1.11 24.53 8.93
CA SER A 41 -0.24 25.10 9.09
C SER A 41 -1.15 24.23 9.94
N CYS A 42 -1.12 22.92 9.75
CA CYS A 42 -1.90 21.95 10.52
C CYS A 42 -1.39 21.80 11.97
N ASN A 43 -0.09 21.96 12.20
CA ASN A 43 0.50 21.92 13.54
C ASN A 43 0.46 23.28 14.26
N ALA A 44 -0.22 24.28 13.71
CA ALA A 44 -0.39 25.56 14.37
C ALA A 44 -1.13 25.39 15.70
N THR A 45 -0.79 26.21 16.70
CA THR A 45 -1.38 26.14 18.06
C THR A 45 -2.89 26.37 18.10
N THR A 46 -3.49 26.78 16.99
CA THR A 46 -4.93 27.01 16.80
C THR A 46 -5.69 25.76 16.36
N VAL A 47 -5.01 24.67 16.01
CA VAL A 47 -5.64 23.43 15.56
C VAL A 47 -6.02 22.58 16.77
N ASP A 48 -7.29 22.23 16.87
CA ASP A 48 -7.76 21.21 17.80
C ASP A 48 -7.54 19.83 17.19
N LEU A 49 -6.56 19.09 17.72
CA LEU A 49 -6.21 17.76 17.25
C LEU A 49 -7.32 16.72 17.44
N ASN A 50 -8.34 17.00 18.28
CA ASN A 50 -9.54 16.14 18.38
C ASN A 50 -10.52 16.36 17.21
N ASN A 51 -10.28 17.37 16.38
CA ASN A 51 -11.08 17.75 15.22
C ASN A 51 -10.17 17.93 13.99
N PHE A 52 -9.13 17.10 13.86
CA PHE A 52 -8.03 17.25 12.92
C PHE A 52 -8.51 17.51 11.48
N TYR A 53 -9.42 16.68 10.97
CA TYR A 53 -9.93 16.81 9.60
C TYR A 53 -10.86 18.01 9.37
N ASN A 54 -11.31 18.69 10.43
CA ASN A 54 -12.13 19.91 10.30
C ASN A 54 -11.29 21.18 10.05
N TYR A 55 -9.99 21.02 9.83
CA TYR A 55 -9.10 22.07 9.36
C TYR A 55 -8.63 21.75 7.94
N ALA A 56 -8.87 22.65 7.00
CA ALA A 56 -8.53 22.44 5.59
C ALA A 56 -7.04 22.10 5.38
N SER A 57 -6.13 22.77 6.12
CA SER A 57 -4.69 22.47 6.06
C SER A 57 -4.35 21.05 6.51
N CYS A 58 -5.06 20.49 7.50
CA CYS A 58 -4.86 19.13 7.98
C CYS A 58 -5.43 18.07 7.04
N PHE A 59 -6.59 18.34 6.43
CA PHE A 59 -7.08 17.53 5.32
C PHE A 59 -6.09 17.52 4.16
N LEU A 60 -5.64 18.69 3.71
CA LEU A 60 -4.72 18.83 2.59
C LEU A 60 -3.36 18.20 2.90
N LEU A 61 -2.87 18.29 4.14
CA LEU A 61 -1.69 17.53 4.59
C LEU A 61 -1.91 16.02 4.41
N THR A 62 -3.08 15.52 4.80
CA THR A 62 -3.42 14.09 4.69
C THR A 62 -3.48 13.65 3.23
N ALA A 63 -4.12 14.44 2.37
CA ALA A 63 -4.16 14.22 0.94
C ALA A 63 -2.75 14.23 0.33
N CYS A 64 -1.90 15.16 0.77
CA CYS A 64 -0.59 15.32 0.16
C CYS A 64 0.45 14.30 0.65
N SER A 65 0.24 13.74 1.84
CA SER A 65 0.96 12.57 2.34
C SER A 65 0.49 11.26 1.68
N SER A 66 -0.65 11.27 0.97
CA SER A 66 -1.22 10.06 0.38
C SER A 66 -0.32 9.55 -0.76
N GLY A 67 0.17 8.32 -0.59
CA GLY A 67 1.23 7.73 -1.43
C GLY A 67 2.45 7.30 -0.62
N VAL A 68 2.61 7.87 0.57
CA VAL A 68 3.69 7.55 1.53
C VAL A 68 3.11 7.14 2.86
N GLU A 69 2.09 7.88 3.30
CA GLU A 69 1.35 7.63 4.53
C GLU A 69 -0.14 7.50 4.19
N ASN A 70 -0.84 6.59 4.85
CA ASN A 70 -2.31 6.59 4.86
C ASN A 70 -2.85 7.57 5.93
N PRO A 71 -4.14 7.95 5.91
CA PRO A 71 -4.68 8.92 6.87
C PRO A 71 -4.38 8.62 8.35
N ALA A 72 -4.47 7.37 8.78
CA ALA A 72 -4.11 6.97 10.15
C ALA A 72 -2.63 7.23 10.49
N GLN A 73 -1.70 7.01 9.55
CA GLN A 73 -0.29 7.33 9.76
C GLN A 73 -0.06 8.84 9.87
N VAL A 74 -0.80 9.65 9.10
CA VAL A 74 -0.74 11.12 9.20
C VAL A 74 -1.24 11.60 10.57
N LEU A 75 -2.32 11.01 11.10
CA LEU A 75 -2.80 11.30 12.45
C LEU A 75 -1.74 11.00 13.50
N ILE A 76 -1.10 9.82 13.44
CA ILE A 76 -0.03 9.43 14.36
C ILE A 76 1.15 10.41 14.27
N ALA A 77 1.60 10.74 13.05
CA ALA A 77 2.70 11.68 12.82
C ALA A 77 2.39 13.09 13.33
N SER A 78 1.11 13.48 13.28
CA SER A 78 0.61 14.77 13.76
C SER A 78 0.20 14.75 15.24
N GLN A 79 0.38 13.61 15.93
CA GLN A 79 0.01 13.40 17.34
C GLN A 79 -1.50 13.60 17.60
N ALA A 80 -2.33 13.43 16.58
CA ALA A 80 -3.78 13.47 16.69
C ALA A 80 -4.32 12.09 17.12
N PRO A 81 -5.43 12.03 17.89
CA PRO A 81 -6.10 10.77 18.21
C PRO A 81 -6.49 9.97 16.96
N ALA A 82 -6.35 8.64 17.02
CA ALA A 82 -6.72 7.77 15.91
C ALA A 82 -8.23 7.83 15.58
N THR A 83 -9.06 8.04 16.59
CA THR A 83 -10.49 8.28 16.41
C THR A 83 -10.74 9.77 16.21
N GLN A 84 -11.03 10.14 14.98
CA GLN A 84 -11.40 11.51 14.60
C GLN A 84 -12.89 11.59 14.28
N PRO A 85 -13.54 12.72 14.58
CA PRO A 85 -14.81 13.06 13.98
C PRO A 85 -14.69 13.06 12.46
N ARG A 86 -15.78 12.68 11.79
CA ARG A 86 -15.89 12.77 10.34
C ARG A 86 -15.68 14.22 9.88
N LEU A 87 -14.98 14.40 8.76
CA LEU A 87 -14.85 15.70 8.07
C LEU A 87 -16.24 16.33 7.96
N THR A 88 -16.39 17.60 8.35
CA THR A 88 -17.68 18.28 8.25
C THR A 88 -17.98 18.77 6.84
N GLU A 89 -19.27 18.80 6.48
CA GLU A 89 -19.74 19.40 5.22
C GLU A 89 -19.32 20.87 5.09
N SER A 90 -19.26 21.63 6.18
CA SER A 90 -18.86 23.04 6.13
C SER A 90 -17.43 23.23 5.65
N VAL A 91 -16.50 22.39 6.11
CA VAL A 91 -15.10 22.41 5.70
C VAL A 91 -14.98 21.91 4.26
N PHE A 92 -15.73 20.86 3.91
CA PHE A 92 -15.81 20.39 2.53
C PHE A 92 -16.29 21.50 1.57
N TYR A 93 -17.40 22.18 1.89
CA TYR A 93 -17.93 23.27 1.07
C TYR A 93 -16.99 24.47 1.00
N ALA A 94 -16.25 24.76 2.06
CA ALA A 94 -15.22 25.81 2.00
C ALA A 94 -14.13 25.46 0.98
N MET A 95 -13.72 24.19 0.90
CA MET A 95 -12.71 23.74 -0.07
C MET A 95 -13.28 23.52 -1.48
N SER A 96 -14.56 23.15 -1.61
CA SER A 96 -15.21 22.91 -2.90
C SER A 96 -15.81 24.18 -3.53
N ASN A 97 -15.59 25.36 -2.95
CA ASN A 97 -16.22 26.62 -3.34
C ASN A 97 -17.77 26.54 -3.33
N GLY A 98 -18.32 25.88 -2.32
CA GLY A 98 -19.77 25.72 -2.10
C GLY A 98 -20.44 24.62 -2.92
N ASN A 99 -19.70 23.82 -3.67
CA ASN A 99 -20.25 22.76 -4.51
C ASN A 99 -20.50 21.47 -3.73
N SER A 100 -21.51 20.67 -4.15
CA SER A 100 -21.82 19.34 -3.59
C SER A 100 -20.79 18.25 -3.91
N TYR A 101 -19.84 18.57 -4.77
CA TYR A 101 -18.68 17.76 -5.12
C TYR A 101 -17.45 18.68 -5.18
N MET A 102 -16.28 18.11 -4.95
CA MET A 102 -15.00 18.76 -5.14
C MET A 102 -14.42 18.30 -6.48
N THR A 103 -13.97 19.25 -7.29
CA THR A 103 -13.23 18.99 -8.53
C THR A 103 -11.72 19.02 -8.26
N GLN A 104 -10.93 18.51 -9.21
CA GLN A 104 -9.47 18.66 -9.20
C GLN A 104 -9.04 20.14 -9.03
N GLN A 105 -9.70 21.06 -9.73
CA GLN A 105 -9.36 22.49 -9.62
C GLN A 105 -9.69 23.03 -8.23
N ASN A 106 -10.80 22.62 -7.62
CA ASN A 106 -11.12 23.03 -6.25
C ASN A 106 -10.09 22.51 -5.24
N TYR A 107 -9.61 21.28 -5.40
CA TYR A 107 -8.52 20.73 -4.59
C TYR A 107 -7.24 21.57 -4.72
N ILE A 108 -6.81 21.86 -5.96
CA ILE A 108 -5.65 22.71 -6.24
C ILE A 108 -5.82 24.10 -5.63
N ASP A 109 -6.97 24.75 -5.84
CA ASP A 109 -7.24 26.08 -5.32
C ASP A 109 -7.19 26.09 -3.78
N ALA A 110 -7.83 25.13 -3.13
CA ALA A 110 -7.79 24.98 -1.68
C ALA A 110 -6.35 24.79 -1.16
N TYR A 111 -5.56 23.95 -1.84
CA TYR A 111 -4.16 23.69 -1.52
C TYR A 111 -3.32 24.98 -1.57
N TYR A 112 -3.40 25.71 -2.68
CA TYR A 112 -2.67 26.98 -2.85
C TYR A 112 -3.15 28.06 -1.87
N ILE A 113 -4.45 28.14 -1.56
CA ILE A 113 -4.98 29.06 -0.55
C ILE A 113 -4.37 28.76 0.82
N GLN A 114 -4.33 27.50 1.25
CA GLN A 114 -3.75 27.15 2.55
C GLN A 114 -2.26 27.45 2.63
N ILE A 115 -1.50 27.23 1.55
CA ILE A 115 -0.08 27.60 1.53
C ILE A 115 0.09 29.11 1.59
N ALA A 116 -0.70 29.88 0.83
CA ALA A 116 -0.59 31.33 0.79
C ALA A 116 -0.81 32.01 2.15
N ILE A 117 -1.65 31.41 3.01
CA ILE A 117 -1.89 31.91 4.37
C ILE A 117 -0.94 31.32 5.42
N THR A 118 -0.08 30.36 5.04
CA THR A 118 0.91 29.76 5.94
C THR A 118 2.15 30.65 6.01
N PRO A 119 2.59 31.08 7.21
CA PRO A 119 3.82 31.86 7.35
C PRO A 119 5.04 31.09 6.81
N GLY A 120 5.72 31.65 5.81
CA GLY A 120 6.85 31.00 5.15
C GLY A 120 6.47 29.80 4.27
N GLY A 121 5.19 29.70 3.87
CA GLY A 121 4.72 28.63 2.98
C GLY A 121 5.44 28.61 1.63
N SER A 122 5.77 27.41 1.18
CA SER A 122 6.39 27.13 -0.12
C SER A 122 5.35 26.47 -1.02
N PHE A 123 5.14 27.01 -2.22
CA PHE A 123 4.24 26.44 -3.21
C PHE A 123 4.89 25.21 -3.87
N PRO A 124 4.11 24.26 -4.39
CA PRO A 124 4.66 23.15 -5.16
C PRO A 124 5.32 23.69 -6.44
N ASP A 125 6.45 23.10 -6.81
CA ASP A 125 7.20 23.48 -8.01
C ASP A 125 6.50 23.04 -9.30
N ASP A 126 5.66 22.00 -9.22
CA ASP A 126 4.86 21.49 -10.33
C ASP A 126 3.44 21.15 -9.85
N VAL A 127 2.43 21.68 -10.55
CA VAL A 127 1.02 21.40 -10.27
C VAL A 127 0.65 19.96 -10.62
N ALA A 128 1.42 19.28 -11.49
CA ALA A 128 1.19 17.88 -11.85
C ALA A 128 1.19 16.96 -10.60
N TYR A 129 1.97 17.30 -9.59
CA TYR A 129 1.99 16.59 -8.31
C TYR A 129 0.61 16.61 -7.62
N LEU A 130 -0.04 17.78 -7.54
CA LEU A 130 -1.38 17.90 -6.95
C LEU A 130 -2.45 17.20 -7.79
N ILE A 131 -2.25 17.15 -9.11
CA ILE A 131 -3.12 16.42 -10.02
C ILE A 131 -3.01 14.92 -9.72
N ASP A 132 -1.81 14.37 -9.60
CA ASP A 132 -1.60 12.95 -9.32
C ASP A 132 -2.11 12.54 -7.93
N GLU A 133 -1.97 13.40 -6.91
CA GLU A 133 -2.60 13.23 -5.59
C GLU A 133 -4.13 13.13 -5.72
N TRP A 134 -4.75 14.09 -6.42
CA TRP A 134 -6.19 14.11 -6.62
C TRP A 134 -6.67 12.87 -7.38
N LEU A 135 -5.95 12.43 -8.42
CA LEU A 135 -6.29 11.24 -9.19
C LEU A 135 -6.16 9.94 -8.37
N THR A 136 -5.33 9.94 -7.32
CA THR A 136 -5.22 8.82 -6.37
C THR A 136 -6.45 8.77 -5.44
N ILE A 137 -6.86 9.92 -4.89
CA ILE A 137 -8.09 10.01 -4.06
C ILE A 137 -9.33 9.71 -4.90
N ALA A 138 -9.40 10.23 -6.13
CA ALA A 138 -10.47 9.95 -7.08
C ALA A 138 -10.55 8.45 -7.42
N ALA A 139 -9.42 7.76 -7.50
CA ALA A 139 -9.39 6.33 -7.74
C ALA A 139 -9.94 5.52 -6.57
N TRP A 140 -9.56 5.89 -5.34
CA TRP A 140 -10.09 5.25 -4.14
C TRP A 140 -11.60 5.46 -3.99
N THR A 141 -12.07 6.66 -4.29
CA THR A 141 -13.50 7.01 -4.22
C THR A 141 -14.33 6.54 -5.41
N GLY A 142 -13.75 5.74 -6.33
CA GLY A 142 -14.45 5.23 -7.52
C GLY A 142 -14.87 6.33 -8.51
N SER A 143 -14.23 7.49 -8.47
CA SER A 143 -14.64 8.70 -9.20
C SER A 143 -13.82 8.99 -10.47
N CYS A 144 -13.06 8.02 -10.98
CA CYS A 144 -12.19 8.21 -12.17
C CYS A 144 -12.91 8.65 -13.44
N ALA A 145 -14.19 8.32 -13.61
CA ALA A 145 -14.94 8.69 -14.80
C ALA A 145 -15.21 10.20 -14.91
N THR A 146 -15.33 10.90 -13.77
CA THR A 146 -15.69 12.32 -13.72
C THR A 146 -14.60 13.19 -13.10
N GLY A 147 -13.74 12.62 -12.25
CA GLY A 147 -12.80 13.36 -11.42
C GLY A 147 -13.46 14.19 -10.32
N ASN A 148 -14.78 14.04 -10.11
CA ASN A 148 -15.57 14.80 -9.15
C ASN A 148 -15.90 13.91 -7.94
N ILE A 149 -15.42 14.30 -6.76
CA ILE A 149 -15.59 13.53 -5.53
C ILE A 149 -16.66 14.19 -4.67
N SER A 150 -17.72 13.46 -4.33
CA SER A 150 -18.77 13.94 -3.42
C SER A 150 -18.25 14.07 -1.99
N TYR A 151 -18.93 14.86 -1.15
CA TYR A 151 -18.62 14.93 0.29
C TYR A 151 -18.59 13.54 0.94
N ALA A 152 -19.62 12.72 0.68
CA ALA A 152 -19.75 11.39 1.29
C ALA A 152 -18.52 10.54 0.98
N ASN A 153 -18.12 10.47 -0.30
CA ASN A 153 -17.00 9.65 -0.73
C ASN A 153 -15.65 10.19 -0.20
N LEU A 154 -15.46 11.52 -0.17
CA LEU A 154 -14.22 12.10 0.36
C LEU A 154 -14.07 11.86 1.87
N ALA A 155 -15.17 11.98 2.61
CA ALA A 155 -15.18 11.70 4.03
C ALA A 155 -14.99 10.20 4.33
N ASP A 156 -15.55 9.32 3.50
CA ASP A 156 -15.30 7.87 3.57
C ASP A 156 -13.84 7.53 3.30
N TRP A 157 -13.19 8.22 2.35
CA TRP A 157 -11.76 8.05 2.10
C TRP A 157 -10.93 8.34 3.35
N LEU A 158 -11.20 9.43 4.06
CA LEU A 158 -10.48 9.76 5.30
C LEU A 158 -10.72 8.73 6.42
N GLU A 159 -11.94 8.20 6.52
CA GLU A 159 -12.33 7.30 7.60
C GLU A 159 -11.89 5.85 7.35
N TYR A 160 -11.97 5.39 6.10
CA TYR A 160 -11.86 3.98 5.76
C TYR A 160 -10.61 3.60 4.97
N SER A 161 -9.89 4.53 4.33
CA SER A 161 -8.72 4.16 3.49
C SER A 161 -7.53 3.59 4.28
N SER A 162 -7.52 3.77 5.60
CA SER A 162 -6.55 3.14 6.50
C SER A 162 -7.04 1.84 7.13
N ILE A 163 -8.30 1.43 6.91
CA ILE A 163 -8.82 0.19 7.47
C ILE A 163 -8.27 -1.00 6.67
N PRO A 164 -7.66 -2.00 7.33
CA PRO A 164 -7.25 -3.22 6.67
C PRO A 164 -8.40 -3.83 5.85
N GLY A 165 -8.13 -4.09 4.57
CA GLY A 165 -9.11 -4.72 3.67
C GLY A 165 -9.85 -3.73 2.77
N VAL A 166 -9.69 -2.42 3.01
CA VAL A 166 -10.32 -1.39 2.18
C VAL A 166 -9.31 -0.87 1.15
N CYS A 167 -9.37 -1.41 -0.06
CA CYS A 167 -8.51 -1.01 -1.16
C CYS A 167 -9.27 -0.22 -2.24
N PRO A 168 -8.60 0.69 -2.95
CA PRO A 168 -9.16 1.30 -4.14
C PRO A 168 -9.27 0.26 -5.27
N THR A 169 -10.26 0.39 -6.15
CA THR A 169 -10.41 -0.52 -7.32
C THR A 169 -9.22 -0.39 -8.29
N VAL A 170 -8.68 0.82 -8.43
CA VAL A 170 -7.46 1.11 -9.20
C VAL A 170 -6.56 2.01 -8.37
N ALA A 171 -5.24 1.90 -8.53
CA ALA A 171 -4.31 2.67 -7.71
C ALA A 171 -4.33 4.19 -8.03
N SER A 172 -4.68 4.56 -9.26
CA SER A 172 -4.84 5.95 -9.70
C SER A 172 -5.75 6.01 -10.91
N CYS A 173 -6.41 7.16 -11.13
CA CYS A 173 -7.14 7.42 -12.37
C CYS A 173 -6.19 7.74 -13.55
N ASN A 174 -4.91 8.00 -13.27
CA ASN A 174 -3.87 8.08 -14.29
C ASN A 174 -3.43 6.66 -14.68
N ALA A 175 -3.72 6.25 -15.92
CA ALA A 175 -3.44 4.89 -16.41
C ALA A 175 -1.95 4.50 -16.32
N THR A 176 -1.04 5.45 -16.53
CA THR A 176 0.41 5.20 -16.44
C THR A 176 0.81 4.89 -15.00
N ILE A 177 0.34 5.72 -14.06
CA ILE A 177 0.59 5.51 -12.62
C ILE A 177 -0.07 4.22 -12.17
N ALA A 178 -1.32 3.97 -12.53
CA ALA A 178 -2.04 2.76 -12.19
C ALA A 178 -1.34 1.48 -12.69
N ALA A 179 -0.69 1.54 -13.85
CA ALA A 179 0.07 0.42 -14.40
C ALA A 179 1.38 0.18 -13.64
N SER A 180 2.07 1.24 -13.22
CA SER A 180 3.34 1.16 -12.47
C SER A 180 3.16 0.94 -10.97
N THR A 181 2.02 1.30 -10.40
CA THR A 181 1.76 1.16 -8.97
C THR A 181 1.33 -0.26 -8.64
N LEU A 182 1.88 -0.76 -7.56
CA LEU A 182 1.55 -2.07 -7.02
C LEU A 182 0.14 -2.02 -6.41
N PRO A 183 -0.83 -2.81 -6.92
CA PRO A 183 -2.20 -2.75 -6.41
C PRO A 183 -2.28 -3.15 -4.95
N CYS A 184 -3.11 -2.44 -4.19
CA CYS A 184 -3.47 -2.82 -2.82
C CYS A 184 -4.16 -4.19 -2.82
N VAL A 185 -3.81 -5.02 -1.86
CA VAL A 185 -4.42 -6.33 -1.66
C VAL A 185 -5.39 -6.20 -0.49
N PRO A 186 -6.70 -6.40 -0.68
CA PRO A 186 -7.65 -6.35 0.42
C PRO A 186 -7.32 -7.45 1.42
N GLN A 187 -6.79 -7.07 2.59
CA GLN A 187 -6.53 -7.97 3.70
C GLN A 187 -7.46 -7.64 4.88
N PRO A 188 -8.43 -8.52 5.21
CA PRO A 188 -9.31 -8.30 6.35
C PRO A 188 -8.52 -8.16 7.66
N ILE A 189 -9.13 -7.58 8.69
CA ILE A 189 -8.49 -7.39 10.01
C ILE A 189 -8.00 -8.68 10.66
N THR A 190 -8.50 -9.83 10.21
CA THR A 190 -8.07 -11.16 10.65
C THR A 190 -6.70 -11.56 10.08
N ASP A 191 -6.25 -10.94 8.99
CA ASP A 191 -4.87 -11.03 8.49
C ASP A 191 -3.96 -10.12 9.31
N ASN A 192 -3.19 -10.70 10.24
CA ASN A 192 -2.17 -9.99 11.01
C ASN A 192 -0.80 -9.97 10.32
N GLY A 193 -0.80 -9.88 8.98
CA GLY A 193 0.40 -9.98 8.15
C GLY A 193 0.75 -11.41 7.72
N SER A 194 -0.17 -12.36 7.90
CA SER A 194 0.02 -13.76 7.52
C SER A 194 0.17 -13.91 6.00
N CYS A 195 -0.61 -13.16 5.20
CA CYS A 195 -0.52 -13.21 3.74
C CYS A 195 0.77 -12.58 3.23
N ALA A 196 1.20 -11.48 3.86
CA ALA A 196 2.48 -10.86 3.55
C ALA A 196 3.65 -11.82 3.84
N GLU A 197 3.60 -12.56 4.96
CA GLU A 197 4.58 -13.60 5.25
C GLU A 197 4.50 -14.75 4.23
N MET A 198 3.31 -15.23 3.87
CA MET A 198 3.16 -16.29 2.86
C MET A 198 3.72 -15.87 1.50
N ALA A 199 3.50 -14.62 1.07
CA ALA A 199 4.12 -14.05 -0.12
C ALA A 199 5.65 -13.98 0.02
N ALA A 200 6.18 -13.54 1.18
CA ALA A 200 7.62 -13.56 1.43
C ALA A 200 8.22 -14.98 1.36
N GLN A 201 7.49 -16.00 1.82
CA GLN A 201 7.88 -17.40 1.65
C GLN A 201 7.85 -17.81 0.17
N CYS A 202 6.86 -17.37 -0.61
CA CYS A 202 6.83 -17.59 -2.06
C CYS A 202 8.06 -17.00 -2.76
N GLN A 203 8.50 -15.79 -2.41
CA GLN A 203 9.64 -15.12 -3.05
C GLN A 203 10.93 -15.96 -3.03
N ILE A 204 11.12 -16.76 -1.98
CA ILE A 204 12.28 -17.66 -1.85
C ILE A 204 12.27 -18.75 -2.92
N TRP A 205 11.08 -19.19 -3.34
CA TRP A 205 10.88 -20.39 -4.16
C TRP A 205 10.27 -20.13 -5.54
N VAL A 206 9.80 -18.91 -5.84
CA VAL A 206 9.11 -18.57 -7.09
C VAL A 206 9.93 -18.89 -8.35
N SER A 207 11.26 -18.93 -8.23
CA SER A 207 12.16 -19.38 -9.32
C SER A 207 11.92 -20.82 -9.80
N GLN A 208 11.27 -21.66 -8.99
CA GLN A 208 10.82 -23.02 -9.36
C GLN A 208 9.55 -23.00 -10.22
N GLY A 209 8.88 -21.85 -10.32
CA GLY A 209 7.59 -21.65 -10.97
C GLY A 209 6.49 -21.38 -9.95
N LEU A 210 5.61 -20.41 -10.25
CA LEU A 210 4.60 -19.92 -9.31
C LEU A 210 3.70 -21.04 -8.75
N PHE A 211 3.23 -21.95 -9.59
CA PHE A 211 2.35 -23.05 -9.14
C PHE A 211 3.09 -24.40 -8.98
N GLN A 212 4.42 -24.33 -8.83
CA GLN A 212 5.30 -25.48 -8.64
C GLN A 212 5.83 -25.57 -7.21
N ASN A 213 5.39 -24.67 -6.33
CA ASN A 213 5.73 -24.65 -4.92
C ASN A 213 4.52 -24.27 -4.07
N GLU A 214 4.37 -24.90 -2.90
CA GLU A 214 3.21 -24.72 -2.01
C GLU A 214 3.07 -23.29 -1.49
N TYR A 215 4.17 -22.64 -1.10
CA TYR A 215 4.14 -21.28 -0.55
C TYR A 215 3.54 -20.30 -1.55
N CYS A 216 3.89 -20.44 -2.83
CA CYS A 216 3.35 -19.59 -3.89
C CYS A 216 1.89 -19.89 -4.21
N VAL A 217 1.45 -21.14 -4.10
CA VAL A 217 0.04 -21.50 -4.26
C VAL A 217 -0.79 -20.96 -3.09
N LEU A 218 -0.31 -21.11 -1.86
CA LEU A 218 -0.95 -20.58 -0.65
C LEU A 218 -0.97 -19.05 -0.64
N ALA A 219 0.10 -18.40 -1.09
CA ALA A 219 0.12 -16.95 -1.32
C ALA A 219 -0.93 -16.55 -2.37
N SER A 220 -1.07 -17.34 -3.45
CA SER A 220 -2.10 -17.07 -4.46
C SER A 220 -3.51 -17.13 -3.88
N PHE A 221 -3.76 -18.00 -2.88
CA PHE A 221 -5.07 -18.07 -2.21
C PHE A 221 -5.37 -16.83 -1.37
N CYS A 222 -4.39 -16.30 -0.63
CA CYS A 222 -4.59 -15.09 0.16
C CYS A 222 -4.78 -13.82 -0.69
N TYR A 223 -4.48 -13.91 -1.99
CA TYR A 223 -4.77 -12.89 -3.00
C TYR A 223 -6.13 -13.07 -3.69
N ALA A 224 -6.98 -14.02 -3.27
CA ALA A 224 -8.29 -14.26 -3.89
C ALA A 224 -9.24 -13.04 -3.87
N TRP A 225 -9.09 -12.12 -2.90
CA TRP A 225 -9.84 -10.85 -2.86
C TRP A 225 -9.36 -9.82 -3.89
N SER A 226 -8.20 -10.04 -4.52
CA SER A 226 -7.68 -9.22 -5.61
C SER A 226 -7.50 -10.09 -6.85
N SER A 227 -6.26 -10.49 -7.16
CA SER A 227 -5.96 -11.58 -8.08
C SER A 227 -4.53 -12.08 -7.85
N THR A 228 -4.26 -13.31 -8.30
CA THR A 228 -2.89 -13.85 -8.33
C THR A 228 -1.94 -13.06 -9.25
N ASP A 229 -2.46 -12.33 -10.24
CA ASP A 229 -1.63 -11.41 -11.05
C ASP A 229 -1.11 -10.23 -10.21
N VAL A 230 -1.83 -9.81 -9.16
CA VAL A 230 -1.32 -8.83 -8.21
C VAL A 230 -0.14 -9.41 -7.45
N LEU A 231 -0.21 -10.66 -6.95
CA LEU A 231 0.91 -11.36 -6.32
C LEU A 231 2.13 -11.38 -7.24
N LEU A 232 1.96 -11.70 -8.52
CA LEU A 232 3.07 -11.72 -9.50
C LEU A 232 3.83 -10.39 -9.59
N LYS A 233 3.16 -9.25 -9.38
CA LYS A 233 3.84 -7.94 -9.30
C LYS A 233 4.68 -7.75 -8.04
N TYR A 234 4.36 -8.44 -6.94
CA TYR A 234 5.17 -8.49 -5.71
C TYR A 234 6.33 -9.49 -5.82
N GLU A 235 6.11 -10.61 -6.52
CA GLU A 235 7.07 -11.72 -6.59
C GLU A 235 8.18 -11.49 -7.62
N TYR A 236 7.86 -10.85 -8.74
CA TYR A 236 8.83 -10.57 -9.79
C TYR A 236 9.38 -9.15 -9.61
N PRO A 237 10.71 -8.98 -9.46
CA PRO A 237 11.30 -7.65 -9.31
C PRO A 237 10.98 -6.77 -10.51
N ILE A 238 10.86 -5.47 -10.26
CA ILE A 238 10.46 -4.38 -11.18
C ILE A 238 11.20 -4.39 -12.54
N ASN A 239 12.36 -5.07 -12.61
CA ASN A 239 13.21 -5.16 -13.80
C ASN A 239 12.75 -6.22 -14.82
N ILE A 240 11.74 -7.02 -14.53
CA ILE A 240 11.18 -7.99 -15.48
C ILE A 240 9.97 -7.35 -16.15
N THR A 241 10.16 -6.89 -17.39
CA THR A 241 9.12 -6.27 -18.21
C THR A 241 8.94 -7.04 -19.53
N PRO A 242 7.72 -7.49 -19.87
CA PRO A 242 6.51 -7.44 -19.05
C PRO A 242 6.58 -8.42 -17.86
N THR A 243 6.01 -8.04 -16.72
CA THR A 243 5.80 -8.97 -15.61
C THR A 243 4.94 -10.14 -16.12
N PRO A 244 5.34 -11.40 -15.88
CA PRO A 244 4.53 -12.53 -16.27
C PRO A 244 3.15 -12.47 -15.61
N ASN A 245 2.11 -12.93 -16.31
CA ASN A 245 0.79 -13.16 -15.73
C ASN A 245 0.55 -14.66 -15.47
N THR A 246 -0.51 -15.00 -14.74
CA THR A 246 -0.83 -16.41 -14.41
C THR A 246 -1.06 -17.27 -15.64
N SER A 247 -1.58 -16.70 -16.74
CA SER A 247 -1.79 -17.43 -17.99
C SER A 247 -0.49 -17.88 -18.68
N GLN A 248 0.64 -17.25 -18.31
CA GLN A 248 1.98 -17.59 -18.78
C GLN A 248 2.73 -18.51 -17.81
N GLN A 249 2.18 -18.81 -16.63
CA GLN A 249 2.78 -19.71 -15.66
C GLN A 249 2.45 -21.17 -15.99
N ALA A 250 3.34 -22.08 -15.60
CA ALA A 250 3.03 -23.50 -15.63
C ALA A 250 1.85 -23.79 -14.69
N ARG A 251 0.88 -24.57 -15.16
CA ARG A 251 -0.28 -25.04 -14.39
C ARG A 251 0.16 -25.68 -13.07
N LEU A 252 -0.67 -25.54 -12.02
CA LEU A 252 -0.48 -26.21 -10.73
C LEU A 252 -0.04 -27.65 -10.92
N SER A 253 1.07 -28.05 -10.29
CA SER A 253 1.50 -29.44 -10.34
C SER A 253 0.66 -30.32 -9.41
N GLU A 254 0.40 -31.56 -9.84
CA GLU A 254 -0.25 -32.57 -8.99
C GLU A 254 0.55 -32.85 -7.72
N ALA A 255 1.88 -32.81 -7.78
CA ALA A 255 2.73 -33.02 -6.61
C ALA A 255 2.48 -31.96 -5.52
N VAL A 256 2.40 -30.68 -5.89
CA VAL A 256 2.08 -29.58 -4.96
C VAL A 256 0.66 -29.73 -4.44
N PHE A 257 -0.30 -30.05 -5.32
CA PHE A 257 -1.68 -30.30 -4.89
C PHE A 257 -1.75 -31.41 -3.84
N TYR A 258 -1.13 -32.56 -4.10
CA TYR A 258 -1.17 -33.70 -3.19
C TYR A 258 -0.39 -33.44 -1.91
N ASN A 259 0.66 -32.63 -1.91
CA ASN A 259 1.36 -32.29 -0.68
C ASN A 259 0.45 -31.42 0.22
N MET A 260 -0.22 -30.41 -0.32
CA MET A 260 -1.19 -29.59 0.43
C MET A 260 -2.43 -30.36 0.90
N THR A 261 -2.84 -31.42 0.19
CA THR A 261 -4.02 -32.22 0.56
C THR A 261 -3.69 -33.45 1.41
N GLY A 262 -2.41 -33.70 1.72
CA GLY A 262 -1.98 -34.95 2.37
C GLY A 262 -2.27 -36.19 1.51
N GLY A 263 -2.26 -36.04 0.19
CA GLY A 263 -2.51 -37.10 -0.79
C GLY A 263 -3.98 -37.30 -1.18
N ALA A 264 -4.89 -36.48 -0.68
CA ALA A 264 -6.32 -36.58 -1.03
C ALA A 264 -6.60 -36.08 -2.46
N ALA A 265 -7.62 -36.67 -3.09
CA ALA A 265 -8.05 -36.30 -4.45
C ALA A 265 -8.80 -34.95 -4.54
N LEU A 266 -9.29 -34.45 -3.41
CA LEU A 266 -9.98 -33.18 -3.28
C LEU A 266 -9.26 -32.35 -2.22
N MET A 267 -9.13 -31.04 -2.47
CA MET A 267 -8.73 -30.09 -1.44
C MET A 267 -9.96 -29.59 -0.73
N THR A 268 -10.11 -29.95 0.54
CA THR A 268 -11.21 -29.46 1.38
C THR A 268 -10.85 -28.11 2.02
N GLN A 269 -11.84 -27.40 2.57
CA GLN A 269 -11.58 -26.22 3.40
C GLN A 269 -10.60 -26.52 4.55
N GLN A 270 -10.71 -27.69 5.20
CA GLN A 270 -9.79 -28.04 6.27
C GLN A 270 -8.36 -28.24 5.74
N ASN A 271 -8.19 -28.86 4.56
CA ASN A 271 -6.86 -28.96 3.94
C ASN A 271 -6.27 -27.59 3.62
N ALA A 272 -7.08 -26.63 3.15
CA ALA A 272 -6.62 -25.27 2.91
C ALA A 272 -6.18 -24.58 4.21
N ILE A 273 -6.93 -24.75 5.30
CA ILE A 273 -6.55 -24.26 6.64
C ILE A 273 -5.23 -24.89 7.09
N ASP A 274 -5.15 -26.23 7.07
CA ASP A 274 -3.98 -26.96 7.55
C ASP A 274 -2.72 -26.58 6.75
N ALA A 275 -2.81 -26.58 5.42
CA ALA A 275 -1.69 -26.21 4.55
C ALA A 275 -1.24 -24.76 4.77
N TYR A 276 -2.18 -23.82 4.94
CA TYR A 276 -1.84 -22.42 5.18
C TYR A 276 -1.11 -22.21 6.52
N TYR A 277 -1.60 -22.84 7.59
CA TYR A 277 -0.95 -22.77 8.91
C TYR A 277 0.38 -23.54 8.95
N GLU A 278 0.48 -24.68 8.26
CA GLU A 278 1.74 -25.40 8.11
C GLU A 278 2.78 -24.55 7.37
N GLY A 279 2.38 -23.83 6.32
CA GLY A 279 3.24 -22.93 5.57
C GLY A 279 3.82 -21.79 6.43
N LEU A 280 3.11 -21.37 7.48
CA LEU A 280 3.57 -20.36 8.44
C LEU A 280 4.37 -20.96 9.62
N THR A 281 4.37 -22.28 9.76
CA THR A 281 5.10 -22.96 10.84
C THR A 281 6.56 -23.16 10.47
N GLY A 282 7.49 -22.59 11.25
CA GLY A 282 8.92 -22.66 10.98
C GLY A 282 9.28 -22.07 9.61
N ILE A 283 9.21 -20.75 9.49
CA ILE A 283 9.42 -20.03 8.21
C ILE A 283 10.84 -20.21 7.68
N TRP A 284 11.02 -20.03 6.37
CA TRP A 284 12.31 -20.04 5.71
C TRP A 284 12.92 -18.64 5.67
N ILE A 285 14.25 -18.58 5.77
CA ILE A 285 15.03 -17.37 5.55
C ILE A 285 16.10 -17.62 4.47
N PRO A 286 16.40 -16.64 3.62
CA PRO A 286 17.52 -16.74 2.68
C PRO A 286 18.85 -16.59 3.43
N LEU A 287 19.80 -17.48 3.16
CA LEU A 287 21.18 -17.36 3.59
C LEU A 287 22.07 -17.11 2.38
N VAL A 288 22.86 -16.04 2.44
CA VAL A 288 23.86 -15.74 1.41
C VAL A 288 25.16 -16.44 1.80
N GLY A 289 25.54 -17.47 1.04
CA GLY A 289 26.81 -18.17 1.21
C GLY A 289 28.01 -17.32 0.75
N PRO A 290 29.25 -17.75 1.07
CA PRO A 290 30.47 -17.02 0.72
C PRO A 290 30.68 -16.76 -0.78
N SER A 291 30.03 -17.55 -1.64
CA SER A 291 30.03 -17.44 -3.09
C SER A 291 28.86 -16.63 -3.67
N GLY A 292 28.04 -16.00 -2.82
CA GLY A 292 26.79 -15.35 -3.24
C GLY A 292 25.66 -16.34 -3.53
N THR A 293 25.86 -17.65 -3.30
CA THR A 293 24.81 -18.65 -3.44
C THR A 293 23.77 -18.45 -2.34
N VAL A 294 22.51 -18.25 -2.72
CA VAL A 294 21.41 -18.14 -1.77
C VAL A 294 20.87 -19.54 -1.49
N THR A 295 20.90 -19.97 -0.24
CA THR A 295 20.27 -21.21 0.24
C THR A 295 19.20 -20.88 1.25
N ALA A 296 18.05 -21.53 1.19
CA ALA A 296 17.00 -21.35 2.19
C ALA A 296 17.27 -22.22 3.44
N GLN A 297 17.11 -21.65 4.63
CA GLN A 297 17.12 -22.41 5.89
C GLN A 297 15.79 -22.26 6.62
N ARG A 298 15.22 -23.40 7.05
CA ARG A 298 14.04 -23.42 7.90
C ARG A 298 14.39 -22.99 9.32
N THR A 299 13.66 -22.03 9.85
CA THR A 299 13.85 -21.51 11.21
C THR A 299 12.98 -22.27 12.22
N LYS A 300 13.20 -22.03 13.51
CA LYS A 300 12.29 -22.44 14.59
C LYS A 300 11.24 -21.37 14.93
N ARG A 301 11.23 -20.28 14.17
CA ARG A 301 10.31 -19.16 14.38
C ARG A 301 9.16 -19.35 13.41
N ASP A 302 7.95 -19.16 13.90
CA ASP A 302 6.77 -19.15 13.07
C ASP A 302 6.52 -17.75 12.50
N GLY A 303 5.83 -17.71 11.38
CA GLY A 303 5.23 -16.50 10.84
C GLY A 303 4.06 -16.01 11.69
N PRO A 304 3.55 -14.80 11.43
CA PRO A 304 2.29 -14.38 12.02
C PRO A 304 1.15 -15.27 11.50
N TYR A 305 0.51 -16.02 12.40
CA TYR A 305 -0.72 -16.76 12.08
C TYR A 305 -1.92 -15.81 12.05
N PRO A 306 -2.87 -15.97 11.13
CA PRO A 306 -4.13 -15.23 11.16
C PRO A 306 -4.77 -15.26 12.55
N THR A 307 -5.40 -14.16 12.96
CA THR A 307 -6.04 -14.09 14.29
C THR A 307 -7.31 -14.94 14.40
N SER A 308 -7.87 -15.36 13.27
CA SER A 308 -8.98 -16.31 13.16
C SER A 308 -8.79 -17.19 11.93
N THR A 309 -9.22 -18.46 12.01
CA THR A 309 -9.32 -19.34 10.84
C THR A 309 -10.34 -18.85 9.82
N ASP A 310 -11.26 -17.97 10.21
CA ASP A 310 -12.21 -17.31 9.31
C ASP A 310 -11.51 -16.65 8.13
N TYR A 311 -10.29 -16.13 8.34
CA TYR A 311 -9.46 -15.58 7.27
C TYR A 311 -9.27 -16.56 6.10
N VAL A 312 -8.89 -17.80 6.41
CA VAL A 312 -8.70 -18.85 5.40
C VAL A 312 -10.03 -19.33 4.83
N ILE A 313 -11.05 -19.41 5.67
CA ILE A 313 -12.41 -19.81 5.28
C ILE A 313 -13.01 -18.83 4.27
N GLU A 314 -12.73 -17.53 4.40
CA GLU A 314 -13.25 -16.49 3.51
C GLU A 314 -12.60 -16.56 2.12
N PHE A 315 -11.25 -16.55 2.01
CA PHE A 315 -10.63 -16.67 0.70
C PHE A 315 -10.92 -18.03 0.05
N TRP A 316 -11.02 -19.10 0.85
CA TRP A 316 -11.40 -20.41 0.33
C TRP A 316 -12.85 -20.42 -0.15
N GLY A 317 -13.73 -19.63 0.47
CA GLY A 317 -15.08 -19.37 0.00
C GLY A 317 -15.10 -18.75 -1.39
N LEU A 318 -14.25 -17.75 -1.65
CA LEU A 318 -14.12 -17.13 -2.98
C LEU A 318 -13.63 -18.11 -4.05
N ILE A 319 -12.61 -18.92 -3.72
CA ILE A 319 -12.08 -19.96 -4.62
C ILE A 319 -13.15 -21.03 -4.89
N SER A 320 -13.87 -21.45 -3.85
CA SER A 320 -14.98 -22.42 -3.95
C SER A 320 -16.12 -21.87 -4.81
N ALA A 321 -16.43 -20.57 -4.69
CA ALA A 321 -17.43 -19.92 -5.52
C ALA A 321 -17.02 -19.90 -6.99
N TRP A 322 -15.78 -19.49 -7.28
CA TRP A 322 -15.26 -19.43 -8.65
C TRP A 322 -15.26 -20.80 -9.31
N THR A 323 -14.88 -21.83 -8.56
CA THR A 323 -14.81 -23.21 -9.06
C THR A 323 -16.17 -23.93 -9.08
N GLY A 324 -17.23 -23.34 -8.52
CA GLY A 324 -18.58 -23.90 -8.50
C GLY A 324 -18.83 -24.96 -7.42
N PHE A 325 -18.04 -24.97 -6.33
CA PHE A 325 -18.12 -25.95 -5.23
C PHE A 325 -18.57 -25.33 -3.89
N CYS A 326 -19.49 -24.36 -3.90
CA CYS A 326 -19.94 -23.68 -2.67
C CYS A 326 -20.51 -24.60 -1.59
N ASP A 327 -21.28 -25.62 -1.99
CA ASP A 327 -21.98 -26.50 -1.05
C ASP A 327 -21.03 -27.39 -0.25
N THR A 328 -19.95 -27.84 -0.87
CA THR A 328 -19.00 -28.80 -0.28
C THR A 328 -17.70 -28.16 0.15
N ARG A 329 -17.31 -27.05 -0.49
CA ARG A 329 -15.99 -26.42 -0.37
C ARG A 329 -14.83 -27.42 -0.53
N ALA A 330 -15.04 -28.43 -1.38
CA ALA A 330 -14.09 -29.48 -1.69
C ALA A 330 -13.80 -29.45 -3.20
N ILE A 331 -12.62 -28.95 -3.56
CA ILE A 331 -12.25 -28.62 -4.94
C ILE A 331 -11.33 -29.71 -5.50
N PRO A 332 -11.65 -30.34 -6.64
CA PRO A 332 -10.75 -31.28 -7.30
C PRO A 332 -9.56 -30.54 -7.93
N TYR A 333 -8.44 -31.26 -8.11
CA TYR A 333 -7.21 -30.72 -8.71
C TYR A 333 -7.45 -29.92 -10.00
N ALA A 334 -8.23 -30.47 -10.95
CA ALA A 334 -8.46 -29.83 -12.23
C ALA A 334 -9.06 -28.43 -12.09
N SER A 335 -10.09 -28.29 -11.25
CA SER A 335 -10.78 -27.01 -11.00
C SER A 335 -9.92 -26.01 -10.24
N LEU A 336 -9.14 -26.46 -9.26
CA LEU A 336 -8.22 -25.58 -8.54
C LEU A 336 -7.09 -25.08 -9.44
N ALA A 337 -6.56 -25.96 -10.30
CA ALA A 337 -5.54 -25.60 -11.28
C ALA A 337 -6.08 -24.61 -12.33
N ASP A 338 -7.34 -24.75 -12.75
CA ASP A 338 -8.01 -23.79 -13.64
C ASP A 338 -8.23 -22.44 -12.94
N TYR A 339 -8.66 -22.43 -11.68
CA TYR A 339 -8.77 -21.20 -10.89
C TYR A 339 -7.45 -20.42 -10.88
N LEU A 340 -6.35 -21.07 -10.49
CA LEU A 340 -5.03 -20.44 -10.43
C LEU A 340 -4.56 -19.92 -11.80
N SER A 341 -4.91 -20.60 -12.89
CA SER A 341 -4.48 -20.22 -14.24
C SER A 341 -5.30 -19.06 -14.82
N TYR A 342 -6.61 -19.03 -14.55
CA TYR A 342 -7.55 -18.21 -15.32
C TYR A 342 -8.32 -17.17 -14.51
N ALA A 343 -8.50 -17.35 -13.20
CA ALA A 343 -9.35 -16.48 -12.39
C ALA A 343 -8.90 -15.02 -12.43
N ALA A 344 -7.58 -14.77 -12.47
CA ALA A 344 -7.02 -13.42 -12.50
C ALA A 344 -7.46 -12.58 -13.73
N THR A 345 -7.81 -13.25 -14.84
CA THR A 345 -8.16 -12.57 -16.11
C THR A 345 -9.62 -12.72 -16.48
N SER A 346 -10.42 -13.49 -15.73
CA SER A 346 -11.79 -13.84 -16.12
C SER A 346 -12.81 -12.74 -15.88
N GLY A 347 -12.52 -11.77 -14.99
CA GLY A 347 -13.48 -10.76 -14.53
C GLY A 347 -14.69 -11.36 -13.81
N TYR A 348 -14.60 -12.65 -13.43
CA TYR A 348 -15.68 -13.40 -12.79
C TYR A 348 -15.37 -13.53 -11.29
N HIS A 349 -16.16 -12.87 -10.45
CA HIS A 349 -15.97 -12.79 -9.00
C HIS A 349 -17.24 -13.22 -8.25
N PRO A 350 -17.62 -14.51 -8.31
CA PRO A 350 -18.79 -15.00 -7.59
C PRO A 350 -18.54 -15.08 -6.08
N THR A 351 -19.63 -15.15 -5.33
CA THR A 351 -19.62 -15.42 -3.89
C THR A 351 -20.46 -16.66 -3.60
N CYS A 352 -20.00 -17.48 -2.67
CA CYS A 352 -20.89 -18.31 -1.86
C CYS A 352 -21.57 -17.40 -0.82
#